data_AF-A0A8H4TU30-F1
#
_entry.id   AF-A0A8H4TU30-F1
#
_cell.length_a   1.000
_cell.length_b   1.000
_cell.length_c   1.000
_cell.angle_alpha   90.00
_cell.angle_beta   90.00
_cell.angle_gamma   90.00
#
_symmetry.space_group_name_H-M   'P 1'
#
loop_
_entity.id
_entity.type
_entity.pdbx_description
1 polymer ?
#
loop_
_entity_poly.entity_id
_entity_poly.type
_entity_poly.pdbx_seq_one_letter_code
_entity_poly.pdbx_strand_id
1 'polypeptide(L)'
;MTVNSLLLEEATLDDIPALTELWYAAFTDPGVRYLWPDTPSIRNWWNVANREDFINKSFQHYIKIIDPSSKDDQGRPRIAAYAKWDLATPKERGPRYPPWNEDMPIQACDAFIERLEKARQQVMAGQKKHYYLDTLVTHPDYQRRGAGSMLVKWGCDLADEAGVGIYVDASKAGAPLYQKFGFTHKKLEGEGESDIVPMARGIMSTEVIGELRSWSIRSIIEE
;
A
#
# COMPACT_ATOMS: atom_id res chain seq x y z
N MET A 1 17.97 22.50 16.34
CA MET A 1 17.22 22.12 15.13
C MET A 1 16.10 21.22 15.58
N THR A 2 14.86 21.68 15.55
CA THR A 2 13.70 20.80 15.78
C THR A 2 13.69 19.78 14.66
N VAL A 3 13.87 18.50 15.01
CA VAL A 3 13.64 17.40 14.07
C VAL A 3 12.16 17.47 13.72
N ASN A 4 11.81 17.88 12.50
CA ASN A 4 10.44 17.80 12.02
C ASN A 4 10.11 16.32 11.85
N SER A 5 9.59 15.71 12.91
CA SER A 5 9.20 14.31 12.93
C SER A 5 7.87 14.14 12.21
N LEU A 6 7.87 13.31 11.18
CA LEU A 6 6.65 12.78 10.60
C LEU A 6 5.92 11.92 11.65
N LEU A 7 4.58 11.98 11.67
CA LEU A 7 3.75 11.22 12.63
C LEU A 7 2.91 10.19 11.90
N LEU A 8 2.79 9.00 12.48
CA LEU A 8 1.94 7.92 11.96
C LEU A 8 0.58 7.96 12.66
N GLU A 9 -0.50 7.90 11.89
CA GLU A 9 -1.88 7.91 12.38
C GLU A 9 -2.75 6.96 11.57
N GLU A 10 -3.88 6.52 12.12
CA GLU A 10 -4.96 5.96 11.29
C GLU A 10 -5.64 7.09 10.51
N ALA A 11 -5.97 6.82 9.25
CA ALA A 11 -6.78 7.75 8.47
C ALA A 11 -8.23 7.77 8.97
N THR A 12 -8.98 8.79 8.61
CA THR A 12 -10.41 8.94 8.89
C THR A 12 -11.17 9.17 7.59
N LEU A 13 -12.51 9.16 7.65
CA LEU A 13 -13.37 9.47 6.50
C LEU A 13 -13.10 10.85 5.90
N ASP A 14 -12.63 11.82 6.70
CA ASP A 14 -12.35 13.19 6.26
C ASP A 14 -11.00 13.31 5.51
N ASP A 15 -10.16 12.28 5.59
CA ASP A 15 -8.89 12.23 4.87
C ASP A 15 -9.08 11.77 3.42
N ILE A 16 -10.17 11.07 3.08
CA ILE A 16 -10.36 10.38 1.80
C ILE A 16 -10.05 11.27 0.58
N PRO A 17 -10.59 12.52 0.47
CA PRO A 17 -10.25 13.38 -0.65
C PRO A 17 -8.74 13.63 -0.77
N ALA A 18 -8.05 13.86 0.35
CA ALA A 18 -6.61 14.10 0.36
C ALA A 18 -5.80 12.84 0.03
N LEU A 19 -6.29 11.64 0.41
CA LEU A 19 -5.67 10.37 0.00
C LEU A 19 -5.75 10.19 -1.52
N THR A 20 -6.89 10.52 -2.14
CA THR A 20 -7.06 10.47 -3.60
C THR A 20 -6.16 11.49 -4.30
N GLU A 21 -6.07 12.74 -3.80
CA GLU A 21 -5.12 13.73 -4.32
C GLU A 21 -3.68 13.23 -4.27
N LEU A 22 -3.29 12.67 -3.13
CA LEU A 22 -1.96 12.10 -2.91
C LEU A 22 -1.66 10.91 -3.83
N TRP A 23 -2.64 10.04 -4.06
CA TRP A 23 -2.51 8.93 -5.01
C TRP A 23 -2.18 9.44 -6.41
N TYR A 24 -2.92 10.43 -6.91
CA TYR A 24 -2.63 11.01 -8.22
C TYR A 24 -1.30 11.77 -8.23
N ALA A 25 -0.93 12.48 -7.16
CA ALA A 25 0.37 13.16 -7.10
C ALA A 25 1.57 12.19 -7.23
N ALA A 26 1.43 10.96 -6.73
CA ALA A 26 2.49 9.96 -6.74
C ALA A 26 2.46 9.03 -7.97
N PHE A 27 1.29 8.57 -8.40
CA PHE A 27 1.15 7.62 -9.50
C PHE A 27 0.96 8.35 -10.83
N THR A 28 2.06 8.76 -11.46
CA THR A 28 2.07 9.50 -12.73
C THR A 28 2.45 8.65 -13.94
N ASP A 29 2.75 7.36 -13.73
CA ASP A 29 3.09 6.42 -14.81
C ASP A 29 1.97 6.35 -15.88
N PRO A 30 2.30 6.41 -17.18
CA PRO A 30 1.29 6.38 -18.25
C PRO A 30 0.40 5.14 -18.23
N GLY A 31 0.92 3.97 -17.88
CA GLY A 31 0.13 2.74 -17.79
C GLY A 31 -0.86 2.78 -16.63
N VAL A 32 -0.44 3.31 -15.48
CA VAL A 32 -1.34 3.53 -14.34
C VAL A 32 -2.40 4.60 -14.67
N ARG A 33 -2.01 5.71 -15.33
CA ARG A 33 -2.93 6.78 -15.75
C ARG A 33 -3.88 6.37 -16.87
N TYR A 34 -3.53 5.36 -17.65
CA TYR A 34 -4.46 4.75 -18.60
C TYR A 34 -5.55 3.96 -17.88
N LEU A 35 -5.20 3.14 -16.89
CA LEU A 35 -6.15 2.33 -16.13
C LEU A 35 -7.02 3.18 -15.18
N TRP A 36 -6.45 4.19 -14.54
CA TRP A 36 -7.14 5.15 -13.69
C TRP A 36 -6.87 6.59 -14.18
N PRO A 37 -7.64 7.06 -15.16
CA PRO A 37 -7.51 8.41 -15.69
C PRO A 37 -7.70 9.49 -14.63
N ASP A 38 -6.87 10.53 -14.68
CA ASP A 38 -6.96 11.66 -13.76
C ASP A 38 -8.02 12.67 -14.22
N THR A 39 -9.28 12.29 -14.00
CA THR A 39 -10.45 13.13 -14.29
C THR A 39 -11.30 13.32 -13.03
N PRO A 40 -12.14 14.37 -12.96
CA PRO A 40 -13.06 14.55 -11.84
C PRO A 40 -13.97 13.33 -11.58
N SER A 41 -14.42 12.66 -12.65
CA SER A 41 -15.27 11.45 -12.58
C SER A 41 -14.56 10.31 -11.85
N ILE A 42 -13.30 10.01 -12.21
CA ILE A 42 -12.53 8.91 -11.61
C ILE A 42 -12.01 9.29 -10.22
N ARG A 43 -11.68 10.56 -9.97
CA ARG A 43 -11.39 11.04 -8.59
C ARG A 43 -12.58 10.83 -7.67
N ASN A 44 -13.79 11.15 -8.13
CA ASN A 44 -15.00 10.88 -7.37
C ASN A 44 -15.23 9.37 -7.16
N TRP A 45 -15.00 8.55 -8.20
CA TRP A 45 -15.06 7.09 -8.06
C TRP A 45 -14.09 6.56 -6.99
N TRP A 46 -12.84 7.06 -6.95
CA TRP A 46 -11.89 6.73 -5.89
C TRP A 46 -12.38 7.12 -4.50
N ASN A 47 -12.93 8.33 -4.36
CA ASN A 47 -13.48 8.80 -3.09
C ASN A 47 -14.63 7.91 -2.60
N VAL A 48 -15.54 7.51 -3.50
CA VAL A 48 -16.65 6.60 -3.19
C VAL A 48 -16.11 5.21 -2.84
N ALA A 49 -15.23 4.65 -3.66
CA ALA A 49 -14.64 3.32 -3.43
C ALA A 49 -13.95 3.22 -2.07
N ASN A 50 -13.07 4.18 -1.76
CA ASN A 50 -12.35 4.19 -0.49
C ASN A 50 -13.31 4.44 0.70
N ARG A 51 -14.36 5.26 0.54
CA ARG A 51 -15.38 5.47 1.57
C ARG A 51 -16.15 4.20 1.87
N GLU A 52 -16.60 3.48 0.83
CA GLU A 52 -17.33 2.21 1.00
C GLU A 52 -16.45 1.17 1.67
N ASP A 53 -15.18 1.07 1.30
CA ASP A 53 -14.22 0.19 1.99
C ASP A 53 -14.08 0.59 3.46
N PHE A 54 -13.92 1.88 3.77
CA PHE A 54 -13.79 2.37 5.13
C PHE A 54 -14.99 2.02 6.02
N ILE A 55 -16.21 2.08 5.46
CA ILE A 55 -17.45 1.83 6.20
C ILE A 55 -17.71 0.32 6.36
N ASN A 56 -17.44 -0.47 5.31
CA ASN A 56 -17.92 -1.85 5.22
C ASN A 56 -16.83 -2.91 5.40
N LYS A 57 -15.54 -2.55 5.30
CA LYS A 57 -14.41 -3.48 5.38
C LYS A 57 -13.52 -3.15 6.58
N SER A 58 -13.98 -3.49 7.77
CA SER A 58 -13.26 -3.25 9.03
C SER A 58 -11.89 -3.96 9.13
N PHE A 59 -11.60 -4.91 8.24
CA PHE A 59 -10.29 -5.56 8.10
C PHE A 59 -9.33 -4.80 7.18
N GLN A 60 -9.78 -3.71 6.54
CA GLN A 60 -8.92 -2.82 5.76
C GLN A 60 -8.53 -1.61 6.60
N HIS A 61 -7.22 -1.43 6.75
CA HIS A 61 -6.64 -0.35 7.54
C HIS A 61 -5.96 0.65 6.63
N TYR A 62 -6.38 1.91 6.72
CA TYR A 62 -5.73 3.03 6.07
C TYR A 62 -4.86 3.74 7.10
N ILE A 63 -3.54 3.66 6.94
CA ILE A 63 -2.57 4.28 7.83
C ILE A 63 -1.93 5.43 7.07
N LYS A 64 -1.83 6.60 7.69
CA LYS A 64 -1.28 7.81 7.09
C LYS A 64 -0.06 8.30 7.86
N ILE A 65 0.80 9.01 7.15
CA ILE A 65 1.90 9.78 7.71
C ILE A 65 1.57 11.25 7.53
N ILE A 66 1.58 12.02 8.61
CA ILE A 66 1.37 13.47 8.59
C ILE A 66 2.68 14.22 8.84
N ASP A 67 2.85 15.35 8.15
CA ASP A 67 3.85 16.35 8.50
C ASP A 67 3.17 17.51 9.26
N PRO A 68 3.34 17.61 10.59
CA PRO A 68 2.72 18.68 11.37
C PRO A 68 3.31 20.07 11.07
N SER A 69 4.47 20.14 10.43
CA SER A 69 5.16 21.38 10.09
C SER A 69 4.67 22.01 8.78
N SER A 70 3.87 21.29 7.99
CA SER A 70 3.32 21.76 6.72
C SER A 70 1.80 21.67 6.71
N LYS A 71 1.14 22.57 5.96
CA LYS A 71 -0.31 22.64 5.86
C LYS A 71 -0.80 22.37 4.43
N ASP A 72 -1.93 21.70 4.29
CA ASP A 72 -2.67 21.62 3.04
C ASP A 72 -3.44 22.93 2.77
N ASP A 73 -4.12 23.01 1.63
CA ASP A 73 -4.91 24.20 1.24
C ASP A 73 -6.08 24.50 2.20
N GLN A 74 -6.43 23.55 3.07
CA GLN A 74 -7.46 23.69 4.11
C GLN A 74 -6.87 24.02 5.48
N GLY A 75 -5.55 24.24 5.58
CA GLY A 75 -4.87 24.55 6.84
C GLY A 75 -4.68 23.35 7.78
N ARG A 76 -4.89 22.12 7.31
CA ARG A 76 -4.66 20.88 8.06
C ARG A 76 -3.23 20.39 7.85
N PRO A 77 -2.60 19.66 8.81
CA PRO A 77 -1.32 19.01 8.57
C PRO A 77 -1.31 18.23 7.26
N ARG A 78 -0.28 18.39 6.42
CA ARG A 78 -0.21 17.65 5.14
C ARG A 78 -0.07 16.16 5.40
N ILE A 79 -0.83 15.36 4.65
CA ILE A 79 -0.60 13.93 4.54
C ILE A 79 0.57 13.71 3.59
N ALA A 80 1.68 13.22 4.12
CA ALA A 80 2.93 12.98 3.41
C ALA A 80 2.93 11.62 2.67
N ALA A 81 2.29 10.62 3.26
CA ALA A 81 2.22 9.26 2.74
C ALA A 81 0.99 8.53 3.31
N TYR A 82 0.54 7.47 2.66
CA TYR A 82 -0.41 6.54 3.26
C TYR A 82 -0.23 5.12 2.73
N ALA A 83 -0.74 4.15 3.48
CA ALA A 83 -0.85 2.76 3.09
C ALA A 83 -2.27 2.25 3.32
N LYS A 84 -2.72 1.36 2.43
CA LYS A 84 -3.93 0.56 2.60
C LYS A 84 -3.52 -0.89 2.80
N TRP A 85 -3.82 -1.42 3.98
CA TRP A 85 -3.55 -2.80 4.37
C TRP A 85 -4.85 -3.60 4.39
N ASP A 86 -4.83 -4.80 3.84
CA ASP A 86 -5.93 -5.76 3.92
C ASP A 86 -5.50 -6.96 4.77
N LEU A 87 -6.21 -7.19 5.88
CA LEU A 87 -5.87 -8.21 6.87
C LEU A 87 -6.75 -9.47 6.78
N ALA A 88 -7.70 -9.49 5.85
CA ALA A 88 -8.64 -10.57 5.67
C ALA A 88 -8.11 -11.65 4.73
N THR A 89 -8.72 -12.83 4.78
CA THR A 89 -8.46 -13.86 3.77
C THR A 89 -9.05 -13.45 2.41
N PRO A 90 -8.56 -14.00 1.29
CA PRO A 90 -9.14 -13.74 -0.03
C PRO A 90 -10.65 -14.00 -0.13
N LYS A 91 -11.19 -14.92 0.68
CA LYS A 91 -12.62 -15.25 0.71
C LYS A 91 -13.44 -14.19 1.46
N GLU A 92 -12.91 -13.65 2.54
CA GLU A 92 -13.62 -12.68 3.40
C GLU A 92 -13.64 -11.28 2.79
N ARG A 93 -12.56 -10.89 2.11
CA ARG A 93 -12.37 -9.50 1.67
C ARG A 93 -13.26 -9.04 0.51
N GLY A 94 -13.85 -9.98 -0.22
CA GLY A 94 -14.65 -9.69 -1.41
C GLY A 94 -13.82 -9.12 -2.58
N PRO A 95 -14.46 -8.45 -3.56
CA PRO A 95 -13.75 -7.84 -4.67
C PRO A 95 -12.86 -6.69 -4.20
N ARG A 96 -11.70 -6.57 -4.86
CA ARG A 96 -10.70 -5.52 -4.55
C ARG A 96 -11.24 -4.12 -4.81
N TYR A 97 -12.01 -3.95 -5.88
CA TYR A 97 -12.62 -2.70 -6.30
C TYR A 97 -14.13 -2.84 -6.47
N PRO A 98 -14.91 -1.76 -6.32
CA PRO A 98 -16.29 -1.74 -6.79
C PRO A 98 -16.34 -1.80 -8.33
N PRO A 99 -17.53 -1.92 -8.93
CA PRO A 99 -17.68 -1.82 -10.38
C PRO A 99 -16.97 -0.59 -10.94
N TRP A 100 -16.28 -0.77 -12.06
CA TRP A 100 -15.53 0.29 -12.73
C TRP A 100 -16.45 1.41 -13.21
N ASN A 101 -15.94 2.62 -13.21
CA ASN A 101 -16.62 3.74 -13.85
C ASN A 101 -16.62 3.57 -15.38
N GLU A 102 -17.67 4.00 -16.07
CA GLU A 102 -17.81 3.88 -17.52
C GLU A 102 -16.73 4.63 -18.32
N ASP A 103 -16.10 5.65 -17.72
CA ASP A 103 -15.00 6.41 -18.30
C ASP A 103 -13.64 5.66 -18.22
N MET A 104 -13.59 4.48 -17.60
CA MET A 104 -12.37 3.67 -17.46
C MET A 104 -12.28 2.60 -18.56
N PRO A 105 -11.07 2.15 -18.95
CA PRO A 105 -10.91 1.03 -19.87
C PRO A 105 -11.22 -0.30 -19.18
N ILE A 106 -12.50 -0.60 -18.96
CA ILE A 106 -13.03 -1.71 -18.15
C ILE A 106 -12.29 -3.03 -18.39
N GLN A 107 -12.14 -3.46 -19.65
CA GLN A 107 -11.49 -4.74 -19.98
C GLN A 107 -10.01 -4.75 -19.59
N ALA A 108 -9.33 -3.61 -19.70
CA ALA A 108 -7.92 -3.49 -19.29
C ALA A 108 -7.79 -3.48 -17.76
N CYS A 109 -8.71 -2.81 -17.06
CA CYS A 109 -8.77 -2.84 -15.59
C CYS A 109 -9.01 -4.26 -15.08
N ASP A 110 -9.99 -4.98 -15.64
CA ASP A 110 -10.28 -6.37 -15.28
C ASP A 110 -9.07 -7.28 -15.53
N ALA A 111 -8.49 -7.23 -16.74
CA ALA A 111 -7.32 -8.05 -17.08
C ALA A 111 -6.12 -7.76 -16.16
N PHE A 112 -5.89 -6.48 -15.83
CA PHE A 112 -4.82 -6.07 -14.94
C PHE A 112 -5.03 -6.61 -13.52
N ILE A 113 -6.23 -6.43 -12.95
CA ILE A 113 -6.53 -6.90 -11.60
C ILE A 113 -6.57 -8.42 -11.52
N GLU A 114 -7.15 -9.10 -12.51
CA GLU A 114 -7.16 -10.56 -12.56
C GLU A 114 -5.74 -11.13 -12.55
N ARG A 115 -4.81 -10.53 -13.29
CA ARG A 115 -3.39 -10.93 -13.27
C ARG A 115 -2.78 -10.77 -11.87
N LEU A 116 -2.96 -9.63 -11.21
CA LEU A 116 -2.41 -9.41 -9.86
C LEU A 116 -3.01 -10.39 -8.84
N GLU A 117 -4.31 -10.68 -8.96
CA GLU A 117 -5.00 -11.64 -8.09
C GLU A 117 -4.48 -13.07 -8.30
N LYS A 118 -4.25 -13.49 -9.55
CA LYS A 118 -3.64 -14.79 -9.88
C LYS A 118 -2.22 -14.89 -9.32
N ALA A 119 -1.41 -13.84 -9.50
CA ALA A 119 -0.06 -13.78 -8.95
C ALA A 119 -0.06 -13.96 -7.42
N ARG A 120 -0.94 -13.24 -6.71
CA ARG A 120 -1.08 -13.38 -5.26
C ARG A 120 -1.50 -14.79 -4.85
N GLN A 121 -2.48 -15.38 -5.55
CA GLN A 121 -2.94 -16.74 -5.28
C GLN A 121 -1.83 -17.78 -5.46
N GLN A 122 -1.05 -17.66 -6.53
CA GLN A 122 0.08 -18.56 -6.79
C GLN A 122 1.17 -18.42 -5.73
N VAL A 123 1.57 -17.18 -5.43
CA VAL A 123 2.67 -16.90 -4.49
C VAL A 123 2.32 -17.31 -3.06
N MET A 124 1.08 -17.06 -2.64
CA MET A 124 0.61 -17.35 -1.28
C MET A 124 -0.06 -18.74 -1.18
N ALA A 125 0.13 -19.60 -2.18
CA ALA A 125 -0.35 -20.97 -2.15
C ALA A 125 0.19 -21.68 -0.88
N GLY A 126 -0.72 -22.20 -0.05
CA GLY A 126 -0.39 -22.82 1.24
C GLY A 126 -0.48 -21.89 2.45
N GLN A 127 -0.52 -20.56 2.26
CA GLN A 127 -0.75 -19.57 3.32
C GLN A 127 -2.08 -18.86 3.12
N LYS A 128 -3.18 -19.57 3.44
CA LYS A 128 -4.55 -19.08 3.19
C LYS A 128 -4.87 -17.75 3.88
N LYS A 129 -4.28 -17.49 5.05
CA LYS A 129 -4.32 -16.19 5.73
C LYS A 129 -2.96 -15.52 5.61
N HIS A 130 -2.95 -14.33 5.04
CA HIS A 130 -1.80 -13.45 4.89
C HIS A 130 -2.29 -12.01 4.83
N TYR A 131 -1.44 -11.06 5.18
CA TYR A 131 -1.74 -9.65 5.00
C TYR A 131 -1.32 -9.18 3.61
N TYR A 132 -2.06 -8.23 3.07
CA TYR A 132 -1.80 -7.66 1.77
C TYR A 132 -1.61 -6.15 1.88
N LEU A 133 -0.45 -5.65 1.46
CA LEU A 133 -0.24 -4.23 1.25
C LEU A 133 -0.82 -3.87 -0.12
N ASP A 134 -2.07 -3.41 -0.12
CA ASP A 134 -2.83 -3.11 -1.33
C ASP A 134 -2.27 -1.87 -2.04
N THR A 135 -1.98 -0.83 -1.28
CA THR A 135 -1.52 0.45 -1.78
C THR A 135 -0.50 1.03 -0.80
N LEU A 136 0.62 1.54 -1.30
CA LEU A 136 1.59 2.35 -0.56
C LEU A 136 1.94 3.57 -1.40
N VAL A 137 1.74 4.76 -0.82
CA VAL A 137 1.89 6.03 -1.52
C VAL A 137 2.74 6.97 -0.68
N THR A 138 3.69 7.65 -1.31
CA THR A 138 4.43 8.76 -0.69
C THR A 138 4.46 9.91 -1.66
N HIS A 139 4.06 11.10 -1.18
CA HIS A 139 4.07 12.32 -1.97
C HIS A 139 5.49 12.59 -2.48
N PRO A 140 5.69 13.04 -3.73
CA PRO A 140 7.03 13.34 -4.27
C PRO A 140 7.93 14.17 -3.33
N ASP A 141 7.42 15.29 -2.78
CA ASP A 141 8.14 16.13 -1.80
C ASP A 141 8.55 15.44 -0.48
N TYR A 142 8.01 14.25 -0.22
CA TYR A 142 8.18 13.50 1.04
C TYR A 142 8.90 12.16 0.85
N GLN A 143 9.30 11.83 -0.38
CA GLN A 143 10.07 10.62 -0.64
C GLN A 143 11.44 10.70 0.03
N ARG A 144 12.00 9.53 0.39
CA ARG A 144 13.34 9.41 1.00
C ARG A 144 13.46 10.17 2.33
N ARG A 145 12.39 10.15 3.15
CA ARG A 145 12.32 10.75 4.50
C ARG A 145 11.69 9.81 5.53
N GLY A 146 11.82 8.49 5.36
CA GLY A 146 11.27 7.51 6.32
C GLY A 146 9.77 7.19 6.20
N ALA A 147 8.95 8.01 5.52
CA ALA A 147 7.49 7.88 5.53
C ALA A 147 6.98 6.49 5.07
N GLY A 148 7.48 5.99 3.93
CA GLY A 148 7.13 4.66 3.44
C GLY A 148 7.59 3.53 4.38
N SER A 149 8.77 3.67 4.97
CA SER A 149 9.33 2.72 5.93
C SER A 149 8.47 2.61 7.20
N MET A 150 7.97 3.73 7.72
CA MET A 150 7.04 3.74 8.86
C MET A 150 5.75 2.94 8.56
N LEU A 151 5.18 3.14 7.36
CA LEU A 151 3.95 2.46 6.93
C LEU A 151 4.13 0.96 6.69
N VAL A 152 5.27 0.55 6.10
CA VAL A 152 5.60 -0.87 5.91
C VAL A 152 5.85 -1.55 7.25
N LYS A 153 6.57 -0.88 8.16
CA LYS A 153 6.84 -1.40 9.50
C LYS A 153 5.55 -1.68 10.27
N TRP A 154 4.57 -0.77 10.22
CA TRP A 154 3.29 -0.94 10.90
C TRP A 154 2.61 -2.26 10.54
N GLY A 155 2.50 -2.58 9.24
CA GLY A 155 1.88 -3.83 8.80
C GLY A 155 2.73 -5.07 9.05
N CYS A 156 4.08 -4.93 9.02
CA CYS A 156 4.98 -6.03 9.36
C CYS A 156 4.87 -6.43 10.83
N ASP A 157 4.85 -5.45 11.74
CA ASP A 157 4.69 -5.71 13.18
C ASP A 157 3.37 -6.42 13.47
N LEU A 158 2.28 -5.99 12.82
CA LEU A 158 0.97 -6.62 12.98
C LEU A 158 0.96 -8.06 12.41
N ALA A 159 1.60 -8.29 11.27
CA ALA A 159 1.69 -9.62 10.66
C ALA A 159 2.51 -10.59 11.52
N ASP A 160 3.60 -10.09 12.12
CA ASP A 160 4.46 -10.86 13.02
C ASP A 160 3.72 -11.29 14.27
N GLU A 161 2.92 -10.39 14.87
CA GLU A 161 2.07 -10.70 16.02
C GLU A 161 0.98 -11.71 15.67
N ALA A 162 0.41 -11.62 14.47
CA ALA A 162 -0.61 -12.55 13.99
C ALA A 162 -0.04 -13.89 13.48
N GLY A 163 1.29 -14.00 13.34
CA GLY A 163 1.95 -15.19 12.79
C GLY A 163 1.56 -15.48 11.34
N VAL A 164 1.40 -14.46 10.51
CA VAL A 164 0.99 -14.58 9.09
C VAL A 164 2.03 -14.02 8.14
N GLY A 165 2.05 -14.54 6.90
CA GLY A 165 2.86 -13.98 5.83
C GLY A 165 2.28 -12.66 5.29
N ILE A 166 3.06 -11.96 4.47
CA ILE A 166 2.66 -10.71 3.81
C ILE A 166 2.93 -10.81 2.32
N TYR A 167 2.03 -10.25 1.51
CA TYR A 167 2.18 -10.11 0.07
C TYR A 167 2.11 -8.64 -0.36
N VAL A 168 2.84 -8.29 -1.43
CA VAL A 168 2.74 -6.99 -2.10
C VAL A 168 3.05 -7.13 -3.60
N ASP A 169 2.30 -6.38 -4.42
CA ASP A 169 2.61 -6.18 -5.83
C ASP A 169 3.55 -4.97 -5.96
N ALA A 170 4.86 -5.22 -6.00
CA ALA A 170 5.86 -4.15 -5.91
C ALA A 170 6.18 -3.55 -7.28
N SER A 171 6.16 -2.22 -7.39
CA SER A 171 6.84 -1.55 -8.50
C SER A 171 8.36 -1.77 -8.41
N LYS A 172 9.07 -1.70 -9.53
CA LYS A 172 10.54 -1.72 -9.55
C LYS A 172 11.16 -0.69 -8.59
N ALA A 173 10.55 0.50 -8.49
CA ALA A 173 11.00 1.57 -7.59
C ALA A 173 10.70 1.30 -6.11
N GLY A 174 9.60 0.59 -5.80
CA GLY A 174 9.20 0.24 -4.44
C GLY A 174 9.88 -1.01 -3.89
N ALA A 175 10.31 -1.95 -4.75
CA ALA A 175 10.90 -3.23 -4.34
C ALA A 175 12.06 -3.10 -3.33
N PRO A 176 13.03 -2.16 -3.48
CA PRO A 176 14.10 -1.99 -2.51
C PRO A 176 13.60 -1.66 -1.09
N LEU A 177 12.50 -0.92 -0.96
CA LEU A 177 11.90 -0.64 0.35
C LEU A 177 11.41 -1.93 1.00
N TYR A 178 10.68 -2.77 0.28
CA TYR A 178 10.14 -4.00 0.85
C TYR A 178 11.24 -5.01 1.20
N GLN A 179 12.32 -5.08 0.42
CA GLN A 179 13.47 -5.95 0.72
C GLN A 179 14.09 -5.65 2.09
N LYS A 180 14.14 -4.37 2.50
CA LYS A 180 14.58 -3.96 3.84
C LYS A 180 13.78 -4.67 4.94
N PHE A 181 12.48 -4.88 4.72
CA PHE A 181 11.59 -5.53 5.69
C PHE A 181 11.51 -7.05 5.52
N GLY A 182 12.42 -7.66 4.77
CA GLY A 182 12.51 -9.11 4.59
C GLY A 182 11.59 -9.69 3.52
N PHE A 183 11.04 -8.85 2.64
CA PHE A 183 10.30 -9.32 1.48
C PHE A 183 11.27 -9.85 0.42
N THR A 184 10.87 -10.91 -0.27
CA THR A 184 11.65 -11.54 -1.35
C THR A 184 10.86 -11.53 -2.66
N HIS A 185 11.54 -11.36 -3.79
CA HIS A 185 10.92 -11.48 -5.11
C HIS A 185 10.40 -12.90 -5.32
N LYS A 186 9.24 -13.02 -5.96
CA LYS A 186 8.62 -14.29 -6.29
C LYS A 186 8.49 -14.38 -7.81
N LYS A 187 8.93 -15.51 -8.36
CA LYS A 187 8.80 -15.81 -9.77
C LYS A 187 7.45 -16.47 -10.00
N LEU A 188 6.70 -15.96 -10.96
CA LEU A 188 5.47 -16.59 -11.44
C LEU A 188 5.83 -17.59 -12.54
N GLU A 189 5.16 -18.73 -12.54
CA GLU A 189 5.32 -19.72 -13.61
C GLU A 189 4.62 -19.22 -14.88
N GLY A 190 5.31 -19.24 -16.01
CA GLY A 190 4.71 -18.95 -17.32
C GLY A 190 4.50 -17.46 -17.63
N GLU A 191 4.93 -16.54 -16.78
CA GLU A 191 4.86 -15.10 -17.06
C GLU A 191 6.22 -14.52 -17.50
N GLY A 192 6.17 -13.58 -18.44
CA GLY A 192 7.34 -12.79 -18.87
C GLY A 192 7.71 -11.71 -17.85
N GLU A 193 8.70 -10.87 -18.19
CA GLU A 193 9.04 -9.71 -17.34
C GLU A 193 7.85 -8.76 -17.23
N SER A 194 7.51 -8.39 -16.00
CA SER A 194 6.47 -7.41 -15.64
C SER A 194 7.10 -6.26 -14.87
N ASP A 195 6.58 -5.04 -15.06
CA ASP A 195 7.00 -3.86 -14.27
C ASP A 195 6.51 -3.91 -12.81
N ILE A 196 5.58 -4.84 -12.54
CA ILE A 196 5.09 -5.17 -11.20
C ILE A 196 5.64 -6.54 -10.83
N VAL A 197 6.40 -6.56 -9.74
CA VAL A 197 7.10 -7.74 -9.21
C VAL A 197 6.36 -8.23 -7.97
N PRO A 198 5.80 -9.44 -8.00
CA PRO A 198 5.25 -10.08 -6.80
C PRO A 198 6.35 -10.24 -5.75
N MET A 199 6.08 -9.75 -4.54
CA MET A 199 6.97 -9.94 -3.40
C MET A 199 6.20 -10.50 -2.22
N ALA A 200 6.86 -11.38 -1.46
CA ALA A 200 6.27 -11.90 -0.23
C ALA A 200 7.29 -12.00 0.90
N ARG A 201 6.78 -11.81 2.11
CA ARG A 201 7.45 -11.99 3.39
C ARG A 201 6.81 -13.17 4.09
N GLY A 202 7.61 -14.19 4.42
CA GLY A 202 7.12 -15.37 5.14
C GLY A 202 6.83 -15.08 6.61
N ILE A 203 6.26 -16.07 7.30
CA ILE A 203 6.14 -16.05 8.77
C ILE A 203 7.56 -16.14 9.34
N MET A 204 7.94 -15.18 10.17
CA MET A 204 9.28 -15.12 10.76
C MET A 204 9.31 -15.78 12.14
N SER A 205 10.48 -16.33 12.51
CA SER A 205 10.71 -16.77 13.89
C SER A 205 10.88 -15.57 14.82
N THR A 206 10.63 -15.77 16.11
CA THR A 206 10.77 -14.72 17.14
C THR A 206 12.18 -14.11 17.19
N GLU A 207 13.20 -14.92 16.93
CA GLU A 207 14.61 -14.48 16.85
C GLU A 207 14.84 -13.50 15.68
N VAL A 208 14.39 -13.87 14.48
CA VAL A 208 14.52 -13.05 13.27
C VAL A 208 13.72 -11.74 13.39
N ILE A 209 12.54 -11.79 14.03
CA ILE A 209 11.72 -10.59 14.31
C ILE A 209 12.50 -9.61 15.20
N GLY A 210 13.19 -10.09 16.23
CA GLY A 210 14.00 -9.26 17.13
C GLY A 210 15.11 -8.50 16.40
N GLU A 211 15.85 -9.19 15.52
CA GLU A 211 16.92 -8.59 14.72
C GLU A 211 16.40 -7.53 13.75
N LEU A 212 15.33 -7.85 13.00
CA LEU A 212 14.75 -6.93 12.03
C LEU A 212 14.10 -5.71 12.68
N ARG A 213 13.47 -5.85 13.86
CA ARG A 213 12.92 -4.72 14.60
C ARG A 213 14.02 -3.75 15.03
N SER A 214 15.13 -4.27 15.56
CA SER A 214 16.31 -3.46 15.94
C SER A 214 16.89 -2.71 14.74
N TRP A 215 17.03 -3.40 13.60
CA TRP A 215 17.57 -2.80 12.38
C TRP A 215 16.62 -1.79 11.71
N SER A 216 15.32 -2.10 11.63
CA SER A 216 14.32 -1.21 11.03
C SER A 216 14.17 0.09 11.80
N ILE A 217 14.28 0.05 13.13
CA ILE A 217 14.27 1.26 13.96
C ILE A 217 15.47 2.15 13.61
N ARG A 218 16.68 1.57 13.46
CA ARG A 218 17.88 2.32 13.08
C ARG A 218 17.75 2.92 11.68
N SER A 219 17.27 2.14 10.71
CA SER A 219 17.16 2.61 9.32
C SER A 219 16.09 3.69 9.13
N ILE A 220 14.98 3.66 9.88
CA ILE A 220 13.97 4.73 9.86
C ILE A 220 14.55 6.05 10.40
N ILE A 221 15.48 5.99 11.36
CA ILE A 221 16.14 7.18 11.93
C ILE A 221 17.19 7.75 10.95
N GLU A 222 17.76 6.91 10.09
CA GLU A 222 18.85 7.26 9.17
C GLU A 222 18.38 7.68 7.76
N GLU A 223 17.08 7.60 7.46
CA GLU A 223 16.44 8.06 6.20
C GLU A 223 16.04 9.55 6.24
#